data_AF-A0A9D6KGW7-F1
#
_entry.id   AF-A0A9D6KGW7-F1
#
_cell.length_a   1.000
_cell.length_b   1.000
_cell.length_c   1.000
_cell.angle_alpha   90.00
_cell.angle_beta   90.00
_cell.angle_gamma   90.00
#
_symmetry.space_group_name_H-M   'P 1'
#
loop_
_entity.id
_entity.type
_entity.pdbx_description
1 polymer ?
#
loop_
_entity_poly.entity_id
_entity_poly.type
_entity_poly.pdbx_seq_one_letter_code
_entity_poly.pdbx_strand_id
1 'polypeptide(L)'
;MSLAIGPEHLPLPKDADGVIRVGGSRANGEDKFCRVLFGDRWGGQGEAMNFESSFRRFVSELPYAEIYDNGSGEGKTADYLFFERRLIAELKCLENDPSHQIQSLADQLVAQRGIVLYGSTSFVRLFQSQPDSAAINDEARRIASVCLRKHVRKANEQIRDTRDRERLADSLGLLIVANVENRPLTEEVFLWALGRLLRGRKRDGSRVFSSIDAALYIPTQEQHFVRVSEKGPSVARCWWVYRDNGPRAGYLRRMIEIIIGRWAAFNGAPYVSHSESLEYLRSGRFS
;
A
#
# COMPACT_ATOMS: atom_id res chain seq x y z
N MET A 1 -22.23 5.97 -52.98
CA MET A 1 -21.27 6.86 -52.30
C MET A 1 -20.91 6.19 -50.98
N SER A 2 -19.87 5.33 -50.90
CA SER A 2 -18.40 5.54 -50.97
C SER A 2 -17.89 6.36 -49.77
N LEU A 3 -17.31 5.70 -48.74
CA LEU A 3 -15.85 5.56 -48.38
C LEU A 3 -15.19 6.90 -47.96
N ALA A 4 -14.37 7.03 -46.91
CA ALA A 4 -13.18 6.25 -46.51
C ALA A 4 -12.78 6.55 -45.02
N ILE A 5 -12.25 5.60 -44.23
CA ILE A 5 -10.82 5.26 -43.92
C ILE A 5 -10.02 6.40 -43.24
N GLY A 6 -9.38 6.09 -42.09
CA GLY A 6 -8.63 7.02 -41.23
C GLY A 6 -7.18 7.33 -41.65
N PRO A 7 -6.37 7.89 -40.73
CA PRO A 7 -5.01 7.39 -40.49
C PRO A 7 -4.72 7.25 -38.98
N GLU A 8 -4.25 6.09 -38.50
CA GLU A 8 -2.86 5.62 -38.40
C GLU A 8 -2.08 6.12 -37.17
N HIS A 9 -1.43 5.15 -36.54
CA HIS A 9 -0.46 5.27 -35.46
C HIS A 9 0.65 6.28 -35.79
N LEU A 10 0.83 7.29 -34.94
CA LEU A 10 2.06 8.06 -34.89
C LEU A 10 3.04 7.39 -33.91
N PRO A 11 4.23 6.94 -34.34
CA PRO A 11 5.27 6.53 -33.42
C PRO A 11 5.81 7.75 -32.68
N LEU A 12 6.14 7.58 -31.39
CA LEU A 12 6.86 8.58 -30.63
C LEU A 12 8.19 8.92 -31.35
N PRO A 13 8.58 10.21 -31.44
CA PRO A 13 9.82 10.58 -32.11
C PRO A 13 11.01 9.94 -31.38
N LYS A 14 11.85 9.24 -32.14
CA LYS A 14 13.19 8.84 -31.71
C LYS A 14 14.07 10.09 -31.74
N ASP A 15 14.87 10.31 -30.70
CA ASP A 15 15.98 11.27 -30.78
C ASP A 15 17.11 10.68 -31.64
N ALA A 16 18.05 11.53 -32.04
CA ALA A 16 19.12 11.24 -33.00
C ALA A 16 20.04 10.06 -32.59
N ASP A 17 19.96 9.61 -31.35
CA ASP A 17 20.78 8.53 -30.78
C ASP A 17 19.99 7.24 -30.51
N GLY A 18 18.70 7.18 -30.88
CA GLY A 18 17.87 5.97 -30.71
C GLY A 18 17.47 5.65 -29.27
N VAL A 19 17.44 6.63 -28.37
CA VAL A 19 17.16 6.44 -26.94
C VAL A 19 15.70 6.81 -26.62
N ILE A 20 14.95 5.87 -26.05
CA ILE A 20 13.57 6.13 -25.60
C ILE A 20 13.61 6.87 -24.26
N ARG A 21 13.31 8.17 -24.28
CA ARG A 21 13.10 8.98 -23.05
C ARG A 21 11.61 9.05 -22.73
N VAL A 22 11.20 8.44 -21.62
CA VAL A 22 9.78 8.36 -21.21
C VAL A 22 9.42 9.54 -20.30
N GLY A 23 8.72 10.53 -20.86
CA GLY A 23 7.93 11.51 -20.11
C GLY A 23 6.51 10.95 -19.90
N GLY A 24 6.06 10.86 -18.64
CA GLY A 24 4.77 10.26 -18.30
C GLY A 24 3.67 11.30 -18.10
N SER A 25 2.55 11.16 -18.82
CA SER A 25 1.26 11.76 -18.47
C SER A 25 0.09 10.82 -18.76
N ARG A 26 -0.72 10.65 -17.70
CA ARG A 26 -2.15 10.28 -17.55
C ARG A 26 -2.69 8.88 -17.90
N ALA A 27 -3.08 8.23 -16.80
CA ALA A 27 -4.44 7.84 -16.39
C ALA A 27 -5.17 6.71 -17.13
N ASN A 28 -5.38 5.60 -16.41
CA ASN A 28 -6.60 4.79 -16.47
C ASN A 28 -6.98 4.34 -15.05
N GLY A 29 -8.28 4.39 -14.76
CA GLY A 29 -8.84 4.40 -13.42
C GLY A 29 -8.76 3.07 -12.67
N GLU A 30 -8.24 3.15 -11.45
CA GLU A 30 -8.63 2.35 -10.30
C GLU A 30 -8.53 3.28 -9.09
N ASP A 31 -9.55 3.29 -8.23
CA ASP A 31 -9.61 4.10 -7.00
C ASP A 31 -8.42 3.78 -6.07
N LYS A 32 -7.29 4.45 -6.31
CA LYS A 32 -6.07 4.43 -5.50
C LYS A 32 -5.99 5.77 -4.79
N PHE A 33 -6.40 5.78 -3.53
CA PHE A 33 -6.34 6.98 -2.68
C PHE A 33 -4.95 7.08 -2.04
N CYS A 34 -4.29 8.23 -2.22
CA CYS A 34 -2.89 8.54 -1.86
C CYS A 34 -2.88 9.70 -0.85
N ARG A 35 -2.20 9.61 0.31
CA ARG A 35 -2.09 10.72 1.31
C ARG A 35 -0.92 10.59 2.27
N VAL A 36 -0.37 11.68 2.79
CA VAL A 36 1.05 11.82 3.16
C VAL A 36 1.37 11.90 4.70
N LEU A 37 2.54 11.44 5.24
CA LEU A 37 3.56 11.97 6.23
C LEU A 37 4.73 11.05 6.77
N PHE A 38 5.96 11.60 7.00
CA PHE A 38 7.11 11.31 7.98
C PHE A 38 8.43 12.05 7.58
N GLY A 39 9.40 12.15 8.50
CA GLY A 39 10.74 12.74 8.30
C GLY A 39 11.90 11.76 8.56
N ASP A 40 13.12 12.24 8.31
CA ASP A 40 14.40 11.53 8.10
C ASP A 40 14.93 10.69 9.29
N ARG A 41 14.37 9.52 9.64
CA ARG A 41 14.98 8.61 10.66
C ARG A 41 14.68 7.11 10.53
N TRP A 42 14.65 6.56 9.32
CA TRP A 42 14.26 5.15 9.17
C TRP A 42 15.24 4.37 8.22
N GLY A 43 16.14 3.53 8.78
CA GLY A 43 16.84 2.40 8.10
C GLY A 43 17.46 1.31 9.04
N GLY A 44 17.12 0.00 8.89
CA GLY A 44 17.75 -1.20 9.52
C GLY A 44 16.83 -2.23 10.24
N GLN A 45 17.32 -3.44 10.58
CA GLN A 45 16.56 -4.47 11.34
C GLN A 45 16.06 -4.02 12.74
N GLY A 46 16.63 -2.95 13.31
CA GLY A 46 16.10 -2.29 14.51
C GLY A 46 14.82 -1.47 14.25
N GLU A 47 14.40 -1.31 13.00
CA GLU A 47 13.27 -0.47 12.62
C GLU A 47 11.91 -1.12 12.76
N ALA A 48 11.77 -2.44 12.55
CA ALA A 48 10.48 -3.10 12.72
C ALA A 48 10.03 -3.04 14.17
N MET A 49 10.96 -3.33 15.11
CA MET A 49 10.77 -3.09 16.54
C MET A 49 10.54 -1.62 16.86
N ASN A 50 11.22 -0.69 16.18
CA ASN A 50 11.02 0.75 16.41
C ASN A 50 9.66 1.24 15.87
N PHE A 51 9.20 0.76 14.72
CA PHE A 51 7.88 1.07 14.17
C PHE A 51 6.78 0.49 15.06
N GLU A 52 6.86 -0.80 15.39
CA GLU A 52 5.86 -1.44 16.24
C GLU A 52 5.78 -0.76 17.62
N SER A 53 6.92 -0.47 18.24
CA SER A 53 6.97 0.24 19.52
C SER A 53 6.44 1.68 19.41
N SER A 54 6.80 2.39 18.34
CA SER A 54 6.33 3.76 18.08
C SER A 54 4.82 3.79 17.81
N PHE A 55 4.32 2.85 17.02
CA PHE A 55 2.90 2.72 16.72
C PHE A 55 2.12 2.32 17.99
N ARG A 56 2.66 1.40 18.80
CA ARG A 56 2.07 1.05 20.11
C ARG A 56 2.01 2.25 21.04
N ARG A 57 3.08 3.06 21.13
CA ARG A 57 3.08 4.31 21.91
C ARG A 57 2.02 5.28 21.39
N PHE A 58 1.95 5.47 20.08
CA PHE A 58 0.90 6.28 19.46
C PHE A 58 -0.50 5.81 19.87
N VAL A 59 -0.78 4.52 19.77
CA VAL A 59 -2.09 3.97 20.17
C VAL A 59 -2.37 4.23 21.65
N SER A 60 -1.35 4.12 22.53
CA SER A 60 -1.51 4.41 23.97
C SER A 60 -1.87 5.86 24.29
N GLU A 61 -1.60 6.81 23.38
CA GLU A 61 -1.94 8.23 23.54
C GLU A 61 -3.36 8.55 23.05
N LEU A 62 -4.07 7.60 22.44
CA LEU A 62 -5.42 7.81 21.92
C LEU A 62 -6.50 7.44 22.95
N PRO A 63 -7.41 8.38 23.31
CA PRO A 63 -8.46 8.12 24.30
C PRO A 63 -9.55 7.15 23.82
N TYR A 64 -9.56 6.80 22.53
CA TYR A 64 -10.53 5.90 21.91
C TYR A 64 -9.87 4.62 21.37
N ALA A 65 -8.67 4.28 21.84
CA ALA A 65 -7.97 3.07 21.45
C ALA A 65 -7.54 2.25 22.68
N GLU A 66 -7.54 0.93 22.51
CA GLU A 66 -7.08 -0.04 23.49
C GLU A 66 -5.98 -0.87 22.83
N ILE A 67 -4.87 -1.06 23.53
CA ILE A 67 -3.89 -2.05 23.15
C ILE A 67 -4.34 -3.39 23.73
N TYR A 68 -4.73 -4.32 22.87
CA TYR A 68 -5.41 -5.54 23.26
C TYR A 68 -4.43 -6.72 23.42
N ASP A 69 -3.48 -6.89 22.49
CA ASP A 69 -2.37 -7.82 22.72
C ASP A 69 -1.26 -7.17 23.56
N ASN A 70 -0.91 -7.84 24.65
CA ASN A 70 0.12 -7.44 25.60
C ASN A 70 1.52 -7.98 25.25
N GLY A 71 1.69 -8.62 24.09
CA GLY A 71 3.00 -9.04 23.59
C GLY A 71 3.48 -10.38 24.14
N SER A 72 2.56 -11.21 24.65
CA SER A 72 2.88 -12.57 25.13
C SER A 72 3.20 -13.56 24.00
N GLY A 73 3.09 -13.16 22.73
CA GLY A 73 3.54 -13.95 21.57
C GLY A 73 2.71 -15.20 21.25
N GLU A 74 1.84 -15.63 22.17
CA GLU A 74 0.91 -16.76 22.03
C GLU A 74 -0.46 -16.34 21.47
N GLY A 75 -0.66 -15.04 21.24
CA GLY A 75 -1.96 -14.42 20.98
C GLY A 75 -2.61 -14.82 19.66
N LYS A 76 -3.69 -15.62 19.76
CA LYS A 76 -4.73 -15.77 18.72
C LYS A 76 -5.56 -14.49 18.51
N THR A 77 -5.08 -13.33 18.96
CA THR A 77 -5.87 -12.11 19.05
C THR A 77 -5.22 -10.98 18.27
N ALA A 78 -6.00 -9.93 18.04
CA ALA A 78 -5.58 -8.75 17.31
C ALA A 78 -4.85 -7.77 18.24
N ASP A 79 -3.97 -6.96 17.68
CA ASP A 79 -3.15 -6.02 18.45
C ASP A 79 -3.96 -4.90 19.11
N TYR A 80 -4.99 -4.37 18.44
CA TYR A 80 -5.67 -3.13 18.85
C TYR A 80 -7.19 -3.18 18.68
N LEU A 81 -7.89 -2.45 19.56
CA LEU A 81 -9.30 -2.11 19.42
C LEU A 81 -9.44 -0.58 19.38
N PHE A 82 -10.18 -0.06 18.40
CA PHE A 82 -10.42 1.38 18.26
C PHE A 82 -11.92 1.71 18.31
N PHE A 83 -12.21 2.96 18.65
CA PHE A 83 -13.53 3.59 18.59
C PHE A 83 -14.60 2.79 19.34
N GLU A 84 -14.42 2.64 20.65
CA GLU A 84 -15.33 1.82 21.50
C GLU A 84 -15.45 0.39 20.98
N ARG A 85 -14.31 -0.20 20.56
CA ARG A 85 -14.21 -1.57 20.02
C ARG A 85 -15.02 -1.84 18.74
N ARG A 86 -15.42 -0.79 18.02
CA ARG A 86 -16.09 -0.90 16.71
C ARG A 86 -15.13 -1.25 15.58
N LEU A 87 -13.83 -1.12 15.81
CA LEU A 87 -12.79 -1.47 14.85
C LEU A 87 -11.73 -2.34 15.54
N ILE A 88 -11.56 -3.55 15.07
CA ILE A 88 -10.49 -4.48 15.47
C ILE A 88 -9.36 -4.34 14.47
N ALA A 89 -8.15 -4.03 14.91
CA ALA A 89 -7.02 -3.83 14.03
C ALA A 89 -5.84 -4.73 14.39
N GLU A 90 -5.22 -5.30 13.36
CA GLU A 90 -3.98 -6.07 13.46
C GLU A 90 -2.87 -5.36 12.71
N LEU A 91 -1.71 -5.18 13.34
CA LEU A 91 -0.50 -4.64 12.73
C LEU A 91 0.41 -5.78 12.24
N LYS A 92 0.91 -5.63 11.01
CA LYS A 92 1.96 -6.47 10.44
C LYS A 92 3.07 -5.61 9.90
N CYS A 93 4.21 -5.65 10.60
CA CYS A 93 5.48 -5.18 10.08
C CYS A 93 6.02 -6.27 9.12
N LEU A 94 6.14 -5.93 7.84
CA LEU A 94 6.73 -6.82 6.85
C LEU A 94 8.24 -6.65 6.87
N GLU A 95 8.92 -7.65 7.44
CA GLU A 95 10.38 -7.79 7.37
C GLU A 95 10.77 -8.57 6.11
N ASN A 96 10.08 -9.68 5.82
CA ASN A 96 10.26 -10.45 4.59
C ASN A 96 9.16 -10.11 3.58
N ASP A 97 9.30 -8.97 2.91
CA ASP A 97 8.40 -8.58 1.84
C ASP A 97 8.69 -9.40 0.55
N PRO A 98 7.79 -9.39 -0.46
CA PRO A 98 8.01 -10.11 -1.71
C PRO A 98 9.18 -9.56 -2.56
N SER A 99 9.87 -8.51 -2.09
CA SER A 99 10.82 -7.79 -2.92
C SER A 99 12.04 -8.62 -3.25
N HIS A 100 12.47 -9.58 -2.40
CA HIS A 100 13.56 -10.46 -2.78
C HIS A 100 13.19 -11.34 -3.99
N GLN A 101 11.97 -11.89 -4.00
CA GLN A 101 11.48 -12.71 -5.09
C GLN A 101 11.22 -11.88 -6.36
N ILE A 102 10.71 -10.66 -6.21
CA ILE A 102 10.51 -9.75 -7.35
C ILE A 102 11.85 -9.22 -7.88
N GLN A 103 12.82 -8.94 -7.01
CA GLN A 103 14.18 -8.57 -7.43
C GLN A 103 14.84 -9.74 -8.18
N SER A 104 14.70 -10.97 -7.67
CA SER A 104 15.20 -12.17 -8.34
C SER A 104 14.55 -12.36 -9.72
N LEU A 105 13.25 -12.10 -9.85
CA LEU A 105 12.57 -12.08 -11.16
C LEU A 105 13.15 -10.98 -12.08
N ALA A 106 13.39 -9.78 -11.54
CA ALA A 106 13.96 -8.66 -12.29
C ALA A 106 15.37 -9.01 -12.80
N ASP A 107 16.25 -9.51 -11.93
CA ASP A 107 17.62 -9.88 -12.23
C ASP A 107 17.68 -10.96 -13.32
N GLN A 108 16.80 -11.96 -13.21
CA GLN A 108 16.66 -13.01 -14.22
C GLN A 108 16.27 -12.41 -15.58
N LEU A 109 15.26 -11.55 -15.63
CA LEU A 109 14.79 -10.93 -16.87
C LEU A 109 15.82 -9.98 -17.48
N VAL A 110 16.54 -9.22 -16.65
CA VAL A 110 17.63 -8.33 -17.06
C VAL A 110 18.75 -9.13 -17.72
N ALA A 111 19.21 -10.21 -17.07
CA ALA A 111 20.25 -11.08 -17.61
C ALA A 111 19.82 -11.77 -18.91
N GLN A 112 18.60 -12.32 -18.95
CA GLN A 112 18.07 -13.00 -20.14
C GLN A 112 17.91 -12.07 -21.35
N ARG A 113 17.62 -10.79 -21.12
CA ARG A 113 17.39 -9.79 -22.18
C ARG A 113 18.61 -8.94 -22.51
N GLY A 114 19.74 -9.17 -21.85
CA GLY A 114 20.95 -8.37 -22.02
C GLY A 114 20.74 -6.89 -21.68
N ILE A 115 19.83 -6.58 -20.75
CA ILE A 115 19.59 -5.21 -20.32
C ILE A 115 20.76 -4.76 -19.43
N VAL A 116 21.35 -3.61 -19.74
CA VAL A 116 22.39 -2.99 -18.90
C VAL A 116 21.75 -1.85 -18.13
N LEU A 117 21.80 -1.93 -16.79
CA LEU A 117 21.23 -0.93 -15.90
C LEU A 117 22.34 -0.08 -15.27
N TYR A 118 22.19 1.25 -15.36
CA TYR A 118 22.99 2.21 -14.63
C TYR A 118 22.11 2.88 -13.57
N GLY A 119 22.45 2.71 -12.29
CA GLY A 119 21.66 3.20 -11.16
C GLY A 119 20.47 2.31 -10.79
N SER A 120 19.48 2.89 -10.09
CA SER A 120 18.28 2.19 -9.62
C SER A 120 17.04 2.61 -10.42
N THR A 121 16.14 1.66 -10.67
CA THR A 121 14.84 1.91 -11.31
C THR A 121 13.78 0.98 -10.71
N SER A 122 12.51 1.31 -10.89
CA SER A 122 11.42 0.46 -10.42
C SER A 122 11.17 -0.70 -11.38
N PHE A 123 10.74 -1.85 -10.84
CA PHE A 123 10.36 -3.03 -11.63
C PHE A 123 9.38 -2.68 -12.76
N VAL A 124 8.34 -1.90 -12.44
CA VAL A 124 7.31 -1.51 -13.41
C VAL A 124 7.93 -0.66 -14.53
N ARG A 125 8.74 0.35 -14.18
CA ARG A 125 9.38 1.21 -15.20
C ARG A 125 10.35 0.44 -16.08
N LEU A 126 11.04 -0.54 -15.51
CA LEU A 126 12.01 -1.37 -16.22
C LEU A 126 11.35 -2.19 -17.33
N PHE A 127 10.14 -2.71 -17.09
CA PHE A 127 9.48 -3.63 -18.02
C PHE A 127 8.24 -3.06 -18.74
N GLN A 128 7.83 -1.81 -18.46
CA GLN A 128 6.60 -1.22 -19.03
C GLN A 128 6.56 -1.16 -20.56
N SER A 129 7.71 -0.99 -21.23
CA SER A 129 7.80 -0.85 -22.69
C SER A 129 8.06 -2.17 -23.41
N GLN A 130 8.10 -3.29 -22.68
CA GLN A 130 8.38 -4.60 -23.25
C GLN A 130 7.12 -5.20 -23.89
N PRO A 131 7.25 -5.96 -24.99
CA PRO A 131 6.10 -6.59 -25.68
C PRO A 131 5.27 -7.51 -24.77
N ASP A 132 5.89 -8.13 -23.79
CA ASP A 132 5.30 -9.06 -22.82
C ASP A 132 5.10 -8.45 -21.42
N SER A 133 5.11 -7.12 -21.31
CA SER A 133 4.97 -6.39 -20.05
C SER A 133 3.78 -6.82 -19.19
N ALA A 134 2.66 -7.21 -19.82
CA ALA A 134 1.49 -7.73 -19.12
C ALA A 134 1.80 -9.04 -18.37
N ALA A 135 2.46 -10.00 -19.02
CA ALA A 135 2.81 -11.29 -18.41
C ALA A 135 3.82 -11.12 -17.28
N ILE A 136 4.82 -10.25 -17.46
CA ILE A 136 5.81 -9.92 -16.43
C ILE A 136 5.14 -9.31 -15.19
N ASN A 137 4.24 -8.34 -15.41
CA ASN A 137 3.50 -7.70 -14.32
C ASN A 137 2.59 -8.68 -13.58
N ASP A 138 1.93 -9.59 -14.29
CA ASP A 138 1.09 -10.61 -13.69
C ASP A 138 1.89 -11.62 -12.86
N GLU A 139 3.10 -11.95 -13.28
CA GLU A 139 4.00 -12.81 -12.51
C GLU A 139 4.48 -12.10 -11.23
N ALA A 140 4.91 -10.84 -11.32
CA ALA A 140 5.29 -10.04 -10.15
C ALA A 140 4.13 -9.91 -9.14
N ARG A 141 2.92 -9.66 -9.65
CA ARG A 141 1.68 -9.62 -8.86
C ARG A 141 1.34 -10.96 -8.21
N ARG A 142 1.59 -12.08 -8.91
CA ARG A 142 1.39 -13.44 -8.38
C ARG A 142 2.35 -13.71 -7.22
N ILE A 143 3.63 -13.40 -7.39
CA ILE A 143 4.67 -13.52 -6.36
C ILE A 143 4.28 -12.70 -5.12
N ALA A 144 3.91 -11.43 -5.31
CA ALA A 144 3.46 -10.56 -4.22
C ALA A 144 2.25 -11.14 -3.47
N SER A 145 1.26 -11.65 -4.22
CA SER A 145 0.06 -12.26 -3.65
C SER A 145 0.37 -13.50 -2.82
N VAL A 146 1.33 -14.33 -3.24
CA VAL A 146 1.75 -15.53 -2.51
C VAL A 146 2.41 -15.15 -1.19
N CYS A 147 3.34 -14.19 -1.21
CA CYS A 147 4.05 -13.76 -0.01
C CYS A 147 3.10 -13.13 1.02
N LEU A 148 2.20 -12.24 0.56
CA LEU A 148 1.24 -11.57 1.43
C LEU A 148 0.19 -12.50 2.02
N ARG A 149 -0.17 -13.58 1.33
CA ARG A 149 -1.25 -14.49 1.75
C ARG A 149 -1.06 -15.03 3.17
N LYS A 150 0.18 -15.34 3.59
CA LYS A 150 0.44 -15.85 4.94
C LYS A 150 0.12 -14.78 6.00
N HIS A 151 0.56 -13.55 5.79
CA HIS A 151 0.32 -12.43 6.70
C HIS A 151 -1.17 -12.09 6.78
N VAL A 152 -1.84 -11.98 5.62
CA VAL A 152 -3.29 -11.69 5.55
C VAL A 152 -4.11 -12.80 6.20
N ARG A 153 -3.74 -14.07 6.02
CA ARG A 153 -4.41 -15.20 6.68
C ARG A 153 -4.31 -15.11 8.19
N LYS A 154 -3.10 -14.90 8.72
CA LYS A 154 -2.88 -14.82 10.18
C LYS A 154 -3.65 -13.64 10.78
N ALA A 155 -3.60 -12.47 10.15
CA ALA A 155 -4.37 -11.31 10.59
C ALA A 155 -5.89 -11.55 10.56
N ASN A 156 -6.39 -12.23 9.52
CA ASN A 156 -7.81 -12.58 9.44
C ASN A 156 -8.24 -13.51 10.58
N GLU A 157 -7.40 -14.49 10.94
CA GLU A 157 -7.64 -15.39 12.08
C GLU A 157 -7.63 -14.61 13.40
N GLN A 158 -6.62 -13.77 13.64
CA GLN A 158 -6.51 -12.93 14.84
C GLN A 158 -7.71 -11.98 15.02
N ILE A 159 -8.13 -11.31 13.95
CA ILE A 159 -9.30 -10.41 13.97
C ILE A 159 -10.59 -11.21 14.22
N ARG A 160 -10.76 -12.39 13.60
CA ARG A 160 -11.92 -13.26 13.85
C ARG A 160 -11.97 -13.70 15.31
N ASP A 161 -10.88 -14.26 15.80
CA ASP A 161 -10.82 -14.87 17.12
C ASP A 161 -11.00 -13.81 18.23
N THR A 162 -10.52 -12.58 18.01
CA THR A 162 -10.80 -11.42 18.88
C THR A 162 -12.27 -11.04 18.86
N ARG A 163 -12.87 -10.99 17.67
CA ARG A 163 -14.30 -10.69 17.50
C ARG A 163 -15.18 -11.66 18.26
N ASP A 164 -14.87 -12.96 18.14
CA ASP A 164 -15.63 -14.04 18.76
C ASP A 164 -15.45 -14.02 20.29
N ARG A 165 -14.21 -13.84 20.76
CA ARG A 165 -13.87 -13.77 22.19
C ARG A 165 -14.56 -12.62 22.91
N GLU A 166 -14.53 -11.43 22.31
CA GLU A 166 -15.08 -10.20 22.89
C GLU A 166 -16.56 -9.98 22.54
N ARG A 167 -17.19 -10.91 21.78
CA ARG A 167 -18.58 -10.83 21.31
C ARG A 167 -18.89 -9.55 20.52
N LEU A 168 -17.95 -9.10 19.70
CA LEU A 168 -18.01 -7.84 18.94
C LEU A 168 -18.57 -8.05 17.52
N ALA A 169 -19.76 -8.65 17.39
CA ALA A 169 -20.30 -9.11 16.09
C ALA A 169 -20.34 -8.01 15.00
N ASP A 170 -20.62 -6.77 15.39
CA ASP A 170 -20.74 -5.64 14.45
C ASP A 170 -19.42 -4.92 14.13
N SER A 171 -18.31 -5.32 14.76
CA SER A 171 -17.02 -4.68 14.56
C SER A 171 -16.49 -4.85 13.13
N LEU A 172 -15.76 -3.84 12.68
CA LEU A 172 -14.98 -3.86 11.45
C LEU A 172 -13.58 -4.42 11.72
N GLY A 173 -12.99 -5.10 10.73
CA GLY A 173 -11.61 -5.54 10.76
C GLY A 173 -10.70 -4.68 9.90
N LEU A 174 -9.57 -4.25 10.44
CA LEU A 174 -8.54 -3.50 9.75
C LEU A 174 -7.21 -4.25 9.83
N LEU A 175 -6.61 -4.54 8.68
CA LEU A 175 -5.22 -4.95 8.61
C LEU A 175 -4.34 -3.71 8.41
N ILE A 176 -3.46 -3.40 9.34
CA ILE A 176 -2.43 -2.36 9.19
C ILE A 176 -1.15 -3.05 8.75
N VAL A 177 -0.59 -2.62 7.63
CA VAL A 177 0.67 -3.15 7.09
C VAL A 177 1.69 -2.03 7.09
N ALA A 178 2.77 -2.23 7.82
CA ALA A 178 3.96 -1.40 7.74
C ALA A 178 5.00 -2.15 6.90
N ASN A 179 5.45 -1.57 5.77
CA ASN A 179 6.60 -2.12 5.05
C ASN A 179 7.85 -1.47 5.62
N VAL A 180 8.56 -2.20 6.47
CA VAL A 180 9.68 -1.67 7.25
C VAL A 180 11.02 -1.99 6.58
N GLU A 181 11.11 -3.06 5.78
CA GLU A 181 12.33 -3.38 5.04
C GLU A 181 12.43 -2.66 3.68
N ASN A 182 13.65 -2.27 3.38
CA ASN A 182 13.98 -1.19 2.47
C ASN A 182 14.01 -1.64 0.99
N ARG A 183 12.93 -2.21 0.45
CA ARG A 183 12.99 -2.89 -0.86
C ARG A 183 11.89 -2.52 -1.88
N PRO A 184 12.18 -2.64 -3.20
CA PRO A 184 11.55 -1.85 -4.26
C PRO A 184 10.26 -2.47 -4.81
N LEU A 185 9.41 -3.06 -3.95
CA LEU A 185 8.07 -3.35 -4.42
C LEU A 185 7.38 -2.03 -4.68
N THR A 186 6.92 -1.82 -5.92
CA THR A 186 6.09 -0.64 -6.17
C THR A 186 4.82 -0.78 -5.34
N GLU A 187 4.45 0.31 -4.67
CA GLU A 187 3.21 0.43 -3.89
C GLU A 187 2.02 -0.15 -4.69
N GLU A 188 2.02 0.07 -6.00
CA GLU A 188 1.03 -0.45 -6.93
C GLU A 188 0.91 -1.98 -6.93
N VAL A 189 2.02 -2.71 -7.06
CA VAL A 189 2.00 -4.19 -7.08
C VAL A 189 1.54 -4.71 -5.71
N PHE A 190 1.99 -4.05 -4.64
CA PHE A 190 1.62 -4.39 -3.28
C PHE A 190 0.12 -4.21 -3.02
N LEU A 191 -0.40 -3.03 -3.34
CA LEU A 191 -1.81 -2.68 -3.14
C LEU A 191 -2.72 -3.50 -4.04
N TRP A 192 -2.30 -3.80 -5.27
CA TRP A 192 -3.03 -4.72 -6.14
C TRP A 192 -3.13 -6.11 -5.50
N ALA A 193 -2.02 -6.64 -4.98
CA ALA A 193 -1.98 -7.96 -4.36
C ALA A 193 -2.86 -8.02 -3.10
N LEU A 194 -2.77 -7.01 -2.22
CA LEU A 194 -3.67 -6.86 -1.08
C LEU A 194 -5.14 -6.82 -1.51
N GLY A 195 -5.48 -5.96 -2.47
CA GLY A 195 -6.85 -5.84 -2.97
C GLY A 195 -7.40 -7.13 -3.55
N ARG A 196 -6.59 -7.86 -4.31
CA ARG A 196 -6.96 -9.19 -4.83
C ARG A 196 -7.20 -10.19 -3.70
N LEU A 197 -6.35 -10.21 -2.68
CA LEU A 197 -6.50 -11.11 -1.54
C LEU A 197 -7.81 -10.80 -0.78
N LEU A 198 -8.06 -9.53 -0.44
CA LEU A 198 -9.28 -9.12 0.28
C LEU A 198 -10.56 -9.42 -0.50
N ARG A 199 -10.54 -9.22 -1.82
CA ARG A 199 -11.71 -9.51 -2.69
C ARG A 199 -11.88 -10.99 -3.03
N GLY A 200 -10.91 -11.84 -2.71
CA GLY A 200 -10.90 -13.26 -3.03
C GLY A 200 -12.12 -14.01 -2.50
N ARG A 201 -12.66 -14.91 -3.33
CA ARG A 201 -13.79 -15.79 -3.00
C ARG A 201 -13.41 -17.26 -3.12
N LYS A 202 -14.05 -18.10 -2.31
CA LYS A 202 -14.04 -19.55 -2.41
C LYS A 202 -14.99 -20.00 -3.52
N ARG A 203 -15.00 -21.32 -3.82
CA ARG A 203 -15.88 -21.90 -4.85
C ARG A 203 -17.37 -21.71 -4.57
N ASP A 204 -17.75 -21.70 -3.29
CA ASP A 204 -19.12 -21.47 -2.81
C ASP A 204 -19.52 -19.97 -2.82
N GLY A 205 -18.65 -19.08 -3.33
CA GLY A 205 -18.87 -17.63 -3.35
C GLY A 205 -18.58 -16.93 -2.03
N SER A 206 -18.30 -17.65 -0.94
CA SER A 206 -17.93 -17.06 0.34
C SER A 206 -16.57 -16.34 0.24
N ARG A 207 -16.32 -15.38 1.14
CA ARG A 207 -15.01 -14.69 1.18
C ARG A 207 -13.92 -15.64 1.70
N VAL A 208 -12.71 -15.46 1.17
CA VAL A 208 -11.50 -16.14 1.68
C VAL A 208 -11.06 -15.51 3.01
N PHE A 209 -11.01 -14.18 3.07
CA PHE A 209 -10.68 -13.41 4.27
C PHE A 209 -11.88 -12.56 4.69
N SER A 210 -12.83 -13.18 5.37
CA SER A 210 -14.11 -12.57 5.75
C SER A 210 -14.02 -11.56 6.90
N SER A 211 -12.96 -11.63 7.69
CA SER A 211 -12.83 -10.83 8.91
C SER A 211 -12.10 -9.51 8.69
N ILE A 212 -11.51 -9.29 7.52
CA ILE A 212 -10.84 -8.04 7.14
C ILE A 212 -11.75 -7.24 6.21
N ASP A 213 -12.08 -6.01 6.62
CA ASP A 213 -12.91 -5.07 5.85
C ASP A 213 -12.06 -4.08 5.04
N ALA A 214 -10.87 -3.73 5.54
CA ALA A 214 -9.87 -2.96 4.79
C ALA A 214 -8.44 -3.32 5.22
N ALA A 215 -7.49 -2.98 4.36
CA ALA A 215 -6.08 -2.90 4.70
C ALA A 215 -5.60 -1.46 4.59
N LEU A 216 -4.86 -0.97 5.59
CA LEU A 216 -4.11 0.28 5.60
C LEU A 216 -2.63 -0.05 5.41
N TYR A 217 -2.03 0.49 4.37
CA TYR A 217 -0.61 0.38 4.07
C TYR A 217 0.11 1.68 4.47
N ILE A 218 1.08 1.56 5.37
CA ILE A 218 1.93 2.65 5.86
C ILE A 218 3.35 2.36 5.36
N PRO A 219 3.88 3.14 4.39
CA PRO A 219 5.28 3.02 4.03
C PRO A 219 6.16 3.65 5.11
N THR A 220 7.33 3.08 5.37
CA THR A 220 8.34 3.69 6.23
C THR A 220 9.49 4.34 5.44
N GLN A 221 9.53 4.16 4.11
CA GLN A 221 10.67 4.56 3.29
C GLN A 221 10.60 5.98 2.72
N GLU A 222 11.80 6.54 2.48
CA GLU A 222 11.94 7.92 2.02
C GLU A 222 11.40 8.23 0.62
N GLN A 223 11.56 7.27 -0.29
CA GLN A 223 11.09 7.39 -1.67
C GLN A 223 9.57 7.50 -1.83
N HIS A 224 8.81 7.19 -0.77
CA HIS A 224 7.36 7.32 -0.73
C HIS A 224 6.91 8.67 -0.14
N PHE A 225 7.86 9.55 0.17
CA PHE A 225 7.62 10.94 0.52
C PHE A 225 7.28 11.78 -0.71
N VAL A 226 6.34 12.71 -0.54
CA VAL A 226 6.14 13.85 -1.43
C VAL A 226 6.67 15.08 -0.71
N ARG A 227 7.22 16.07 -1.41
CA ARG A 227 7.46 17.39 -0.82
C ARG A 227 6.22 18.25 -1.00
N VAL A 228 5.71 18.85 0.09
CA VAL A 228 4.53 19.74 0.03
C VAL A 228 4.85 21.06 -0.68
N SER A 229 6.11 21.50 -0.65
CA SER A 229 6.68 22.59 -1.46
C SER A 229 8.20 22.42 -1.56
N GLU A 230 8.91 23.20 -2.39
CA GLU A 230 10.38 23.11 -2.53
C GLU A 230 11.13 23.16 -1.19
N LYS A 231 10.63 24.00 -0.26
CA LYS A 231 11.17 24.19 1.10
C LYS A 231 10.25 23.62 2.19
N GLY A 232 9.19 22.91 1.80
CA GLY A 232 8.18 22.36 2.70
C GLY A 232 8.56 20.98 3.21
N PRO A 233 7.84 20.48 4.23
CA PRO A 233 8.10 19.17 4.80
C PRO A 233 7.85 18.05 3.76
N SER A 234 8.64 16.98 3.89
CA SER A 234 8.44 15.69 3.22
C SER A 234 7.34 14.88 3.91
N VAL A 235 6.59 14.10 3.13
CA VAL A 235 5.24 13.70 3.54
C VAL A 235 4.91 12.26 2.98
N ALA A 236 4.90 11.16 3.77
CA ALA A 236 4.81 9.72 3.34
C ALA A 236 3.41 9.24 2.95
N ARG A 237 3.26 8.72 1.76
CA ARG A 237 1.94 8.30 1.29
C ARG A 237 1.43 7.05 2.01
N CYS A 238 0.44 7.12 2.90
CA CYS A 238 -0.39 5.99 3.28
C CYS A 238 -1.42 5.68 2.17
N TRP A 239 -1.71 4.40 2.00
CA TRP A 239 -2.78 3.90 1.11
C TRP A 239 -3.68 2.97 1.87
N TRP A 240 -4.89 2.78 1.37
CA TRP A 240 -5.74 1.72 1.89
C TRP A 240 -6.54 1.07 0.77
N VAL A 241 -6.92 -0.17 1.00
CA VAL A 241 -7.73 -0.95 0.09
C VAL A 241 -8.91 -1.52 0.86
N TYR A 242 -10.12 -1.26 0.36
CA TYR A 242 -11.33 -1.85 0.91
C TYR A 242 -11.58 -3.23 0.32
N ARG A 243 -12.19 -4.09 1.12
CA ARG A 243 -12.79 -5.33 0.62
C ARG A 243 -13.91 -5.02 -0.36
N ASP A 244 -14.83 -4.14 0.02
CA ASP A 244 -16.04 -3.78 -0.73
C ASP A 244 -16.36 -2.28 -0.60
N ASN A 245 -17.00 -1.69 -1.61
CA ASN A 245 -17.42 -0.28 -1.63
C ASN A 245 -18.84 -0.05 -1.05
N GLY A 246 -19.25 -0.86 -0.07
CA GLY A 246 -20.59 -0.78 0.53
C GLY A 246 -20.74 0.33 1.59
N PRO A 247 -21.92 0.46 2.23
CA PRO A 247 -22.17 1.48 3.27
C PRO A 247 -21.16 1.46 4.43
N ARG A 248 -20.67 0.26 4.79
CA ARG A 248 -19.62 0.07 5.80
C ARG A 248 -18.29 0.75 5.42
N ALA A 249 -17.99 0.88 4.13
CA ALA A 249 -16.75 1.50 3.64
C ALA A 249 -16.67 2.99 3.98
N GLY A 250 -17.80 3.71 3.95
CA GLY A 250 -17.83 5.13 4.32
C GLY A 250 -17.51 5.37 5.79
N TYR A 251 -17.98 4.49 6.67
CA TYR A 251 -17.65 4.55 8.10
C TYR A 251 -16.18 4.19 8.36
N LEU A 252 -15.73 3.09 7.75
CA LEU A 252 -14.33 2.64 7.85
C LEU A 252 -13.34 3.66 7.31
N ARG A 253 -13.70 4.36 6.23
CA ARG A 253 -12.91 5.47 5.67
C ARG A 253 -12.65 6.56 6.71
N ARG A 254 -13.70 7.04 7.38
CA ARG A 254 -13.55 8.08 8.40
C ARG A 254 -12.66 7.63 9.55
N MET A 255 -12.82 6.38 9.99
CA MET A 255 -11.96 5.79 11.02
C MET A 255 -10.49 5.73 10.61
N ILE A 256 -10.19 5.24 9.40
CA ILE A 256 -8.84 5.19 8.85
C ILE A 256 -8.26 6.60 8.72
N GLU A 257 -9.04 7.57 8.23
CA GLU A 257 -8.62 8.96 8.11
C GLU A 257 -8.30 9.60 9.47
N ILE A 258 -9.06 9.29 10.52
CA ILE A 258 -8.75 9.73 11.90
C ILE A 258 -7.45 9.09 12.40
N ILE A 259 -7.27 7.78 12.21
CA ILE A 259 -6.05 7.07 12.61
C ILE A 259 -4.83 7.68 11.92
N ILE A 260 -4.88 7.85 10.59
CA ILE A 260 -3.78 8.45 9.81
C ILE A 260 -3.53 9.89 10.28
N GLY A 261 -4.57 10.71 10.42
CA GLY A 261 -4.43 12.11 10.85
C GLY A 261 -3.84 12.27 12.26
N ARG A 262 -4.03 11.27 13.13
CA ARG A 262 -3.47 11.27 14.49
C ARG A 262 -2.07 10.68 14.53
N TRP A 263 -1.81 9.64 13.74
CA TRP A 263 -0.47 9.10 13.54
C TRP A 263 0.47 10.15 12.95
N ALA A 264 -0.05 10.93 11.99
CA ALA A 264 0.56 12.13 11.45
C ALA A 264 0.95 13.15 12.53
N ALA A 265 -0.02 13.57 13.35
CA ALA A 265 0.19 14.54 14.42
C ALA A 265 1.18 14.04 15.48
N PHE A 266 1.11 12.77 15.85
CA PHE A 266 2.05 12.12 16.77
C PHE A 266 3.50 12.22 16.28
N ASN A 267 3.71 12.14 14.97
CA ASN A 267 5.03 12.28 14.35
C ASN A 267 5.40 13.74 14.00
N GLY A 268 4.62 14.73 14.46
CA GLY A 268 4.92 16.16 14.24
C GLY A 268 4.74 16.63 12.80
N ALA A 269 3.82 16.01 12.07
CA ALA A 269 3.83 16.02 10.62
C ALA A 269 2.42 16.48 10.08
N PRO A 270 2.31 17.30 9.00
CA PRO A 270 1.02 17.84 8.50
C PRO A 270 0.11 16.88 7.71
N TYR A 271 -1.11 16.63 8.18
CA TYR A 271 -2.07 15.74 7.51
C TYR A 271 -2.79 16.46 6.36
N VAL A 272 -2.75 15.89 5.15
CA VAL A 272 -3.44 16.42 3.96
C VAL A 272 -4.47 15.43 3.47
N SER A 273 -5.73 15.87 3.33
CA SER A 273 -6.81 15.01 2.83
C SER A 273 -6.76 14.80 1.31
N HIS A 274 -7.48 13.80 0.81
CA HIS A 274 -7.50 13.45 -0.62
C HIS A 274 -8.19 14.54 -1.45
N SER A 275 -9.28 15.11 -0.91
CA SER A 275 -9.99 16.23 -1.53
C SER A 275 -9.08 17.44 -1.72
N GLU A 276 -8.26 17.75 -0.72
CA GLU A 276 -7.30 18.86 -0.78
C GLU A 276 -6.14 18.53 -1.72
N SER A 277 -5.67 17.28 -1.76
CA SER A 277 -4.55 16.87 -2.63
C SER A 277 -4.85 16.99 -4.13
N LEU A 278 -6.09 16.73 -4.56
CA LEU A 278 -6.48 16.87 -5.96
C LEU A 278 -6.58 18.33 -6.39
N GLU A 279 -7.06 19.22 -5.52
CA GLU A 279 -7.02 20.66 -5.76
C GLU A 279 -5.59 21.20 -5.76
N TYR A 280 -4.74 20.73 -4.85
CA TYR A 280 -3.33 21.10 -4.78
C TYR A 280 -2.58 20.70 -6.06
N LEU A 281 -2.76 19.45 -6.53
CA LEU A 281 -2.18 18.95 -7.79
C LEU A 281 -2.77 19.61 -9.03
N ARG A 282 -4.06 20.01 -9.01
CA ARG A 282 -4.71 20.72 -10.13
C ARG A 282 -4.37 22.21 -10.18
N SER A 283 -4.06 22.82 -9.03
CA SER A 283 -3.79 24.26 -8.94
C SER A 283 -2.45 24.68 -9.54
N GLY A 284 -1.57 23.72 -9.85
CA GLY A 284 -0.29 24.00 -10.51
C GLY A 284 0.62 24.99 -9.77
N ARG A 285 0.37 25.23 -8.48
CA ARG A 285 1.18 26.13 -7.65
C ARG A 285 2.48 25.42 -7.23
N PHE A 286 3.32 25.18 -8.21
CA PHE A 286 4.77 25.12 -8.02
C PHE A 286 5.28 26.55 -8.24
N SER A 287 5.68 27.20 -7.16
CA SER A 287 6.53 28.40 -7.19
C SER A 287 7.73 28.14 -6.30
#